data_AF-A0A0L0GQL6-F1
#
_entry.id   AF-A0A0L0GQL6-F1
#
_cell.length_a   1.000
_cell.length_b   1.000
_cell.length_c   1.000
_cell.angle_alpha   90.00
_cell.angle_beta   90.00
_cell.angle_gamma   90.00
#
_symmetry.space_group_name_H-M   'P 1'
#
loop_
_entity.id
_entity.type
_entity.pdbx_description
1 polymer ?
#
loop_
_entity_poly.entity_id
_entity_poly.type
_entity_poly.pdbx_seq_one_letter_code
_entity_poly.pdbx_strand_id
1 'polypeptide(L)' 'MPELTTEAVLNILIDWLRDNIDCGTMLIFDNDEDNTDSATLLPHITQALQDVRDLHHLQLLQRARTD' A
#
# COMPACT_ATOMS: atom_id res chain seq x y z
N MET A 1 12.92 7.40 -16.22
CA MET A 1 12.12 6.31 -15.65
C MET A 1 10.67 6.75 -15.68
N PRO A 2 9.71 5.89 -16.03
CA PRO A 2 8.30 6.25 -15.95
C PRO A 2 7.93 6.61 -14.50
N GLU A 3 7.05 7.59 -14.34
CA GLU A 3 6.52 7.99 -13.04
C GLU A 3 5.59 6.90 -12.53
N LEU A 4 5.75 6.50 -11.26
CA LEU A 4 4.92 5.48 -10.64
C LEU A 4 3.62 6.11 -10.13
N THR A 5 2.48 5.49 -10.42
CA THR A 5 1.22 5.86 -9.79
C THR A 5 1.22 5.45 -8.32
N THR A 6 0.45 6.13 -7.48
CA THR A 6 0.27 5.76 -6.07
C THR A 6 -0.18 4.30 -5.92
N GLU A 7 -1.11 3.84 -6.76
CA GLU A 7 -1.54 2.44 -6.79
C GLU A 7 -0.38 1.48 -7.11
N ALA A 8 0.47 1.82 -8.09
CA ALA A 8 1.61 0.98 -8.45
C ALA A 8 2.63 0.88 -7.30
N VAL A 9 2.93 2.01 -6.64
CA VAL A 9 3.83 2.03 -5.48
C VAL A 9 3.28 1.18 -4.34
N LEU A 10 1.98 1.28 -4.04
CA LEU A 10 1.36 0.50 -2.97
C LEU A 10 1.36 -1.02 -3.28
N ASN A 11 1.16 -1.42 -4.54
CA ASN A 11 1.28 -2.83 -4.92
C ASN A 11 2.73 -3.33 -4.75
N ILE A 12 3.73 -2.57 -5.21
CA ILE A 12 5.14 -2.92 -5.03
C ILE A 12 5.48 -3.08 -3.55
N LEU A 13 4.98 -2.17 -2.70
CA LEU A 13 5.20 -2.24 -1.26
C LEU A 13 4.54 -3.48 -0.63
N ILE A 14 3.31 -3.83 -1.04
CA ILE A 14 2.62 -5.05 -0.57
C ILE A 14 3.41 -6.30 -0.94
N ASP A 15 3.90 -6.39 -2.17
CA ASP A 15 4.67 -7.55 -2.63
C ASP A 15 5.98 -7.67 -1.85
N TRP A 16 6.69 -6.56 -1.64
CA TRP A 16 7.90 -6.54 -0.83
C TRP A 16 7.66 -6.94 0.64
N LEU A 17 6.55 -6.51 1.25
CA LEU A 17 6.18 -6.92 2.61
C LEU A 17 5.89 -8.42 2.71
N ARG A 18 5.20 -8.98 1.70
CA ARG A 18 4.95 -10.43 1.62
C ARG A 18 6.25 -11.21 1.49
N ASP A 19 7.14 -10.78 0.60
CA ASP A 19 8.45 -11.42 0.43
C ASP A 19 9.25 -11.42 1.73
N ASN A 20 9.21 -10.32 2.51
CA ASN A 20 9.87 -10.26 3.81
C ASN A 20 9.29 -11.27 4.82
N ILE A 21 7.96 -11.43 4.84
CA ILE A 21 7.27 -12.39 5.70
C ILE A 21 7.64 -13.83 5.29
N ASP A 22 7.56 -14.13 3.99
CA ASP A 22 7.82 -15.47 3.45
C ASP A 22 9.29 -15.88 3.62
N CYS A 23 10.23 -14.93 3.52
CA CYS A 23 11.65 -15.17 3.77
C CYS A 23 12.00 -15.31 5.26
N GLY A 24 11.07 -15.00 6.18
CA GLY A 24 11.35 -14.95 7.62
C GLY A 24 12.35 -13.85 7.98
N THR A 25 12.46 -12.81 7.15
CA THR A 25 13.39 -11.71 7.38
C THR A 25 12.89 -10.92 8.59
N MET A 26 13.71 -10.85 9.64
CA MET A 26 13.46 -9.98 10.80
C MET A 26 13.75 -8.52 10.42
N LEU A 27 12.86 -7.96 9.59
CA LEU A 27 12.88 -6.55 9.23
C LEU A 27 12.05 -5.79 10.27
N ILE A 28 12.72 -4.93 11.02
CA ILE A 28 12.11 -4.01 11.98
C ILE A 28 12.14 -2.64 11.34
N PHE A 29 10.98 -2.01 11.19
CA PHE A 29 10.92 -0.62 10.74
C PHE A 29 11.42 0.30 11.85
N ASP A 30 12.04 1.43 11.50
CA ASP A 30 12.75 2.34 12.43
C ASP A 30 11.93 2.82 13.66
N ASN A 31 10.62 2.58 13.72
CA ASN A 31 9.76 2.84 14.88
C ASN A 31 9.42 1.51 15.61
N ASP A 32 10.39 0.98 16.33
CA ASP A 32 10.31 -0.31 17.03
C ASP A 32 9.55 -0.26 18.37
N GLU A 33 9.11 0.92 18.80
CA GLU A 33 8.34 1.12 20.03
C GLU A 33 7.05 0.26 20.05
N ASP A 34 6.47 0.02 18.87
CA ASP A 34 5.28 -0.83 18.69
C ASP A 34 5.57 -2.23 18.13
N ASN A 35 6.84 -2.62 17.97
CA ASN A 35 7.26 -3.83 17.23
C ASN A 35 6.57 -3.94 15.85
N THR A 36 6.50 -2.83 15.11
CA THR A 36 5.90 -2.85 13.77
C THR A 36 6.82 -3.64 12.83
N ASP A 37 6.44 -4.89 12.55
CA ASP A 37 7.10 -5.75 11.58
C ASP A 37 6.30 -5.78 10.25
N SER A 38 6.84 -6.52 9.26
CA SER A 38 6.18 -6.64 7.95
C SER A 38 4.76 -7.22 8.04
N ALA A 39 4.53 -8.15 8.97
CA ALA A 39 3.23 -8.78 9.17
C ALA A 39 2.20 -7.79 9.75
N THR A 40 2.64 -6.93 10.67
CA THR A 40 1.83 -5.87 11.27
C THR A 40 1.50 -4.78 10.24
N LEU A 41 2.45 -4.43 9.37
CA LEU A 41 2.27 -3.35 8.39
C LEU A 41 1.42 -3.77 7.17
N LEU A 42 1.52 -5.02 6.73
CA LEU A 42 0.83 -5.53 5.54
C LEU A 42 -0.69 -5.23 5.47
N PRO A 43 -1.52 -5.47 6.52
CA PRO A 43 -2.94 -5.15 6.46
C PRO A 43 -3.20 -3.64 6.29
N HIS A 44 -2.38 -2.78 6.88
CA HIS A 44 -2.52 -1.32 6.79
C HIS A 44 -2.25 -0.82 5.37
N ILE A 45 -1.19 -1.31 4.73
CA ILE A 45 -0.87 -0.93 3.34
C ILE A 45 -1.91 -1.49 2.36
N THR A 46 -2.42 -2.70 2.62
CA THR A 46 -3.50 -3.29 1.83
C THR A 46 -4.76 -2.42 1.91
N GLN A 47 -5.11 -1.91 3.09
CA GLN A 47 -6.23 -0.97 3.25
C GLN A 47 -5.97 0.35 2.53
N ALA A 48 -4.77 0.92 2.64
CA ALA A 48 -4.43 2.16 1.94
C ALA A 48 -4.55 2.02 0.41
N LEU A 49 -4.20 0.86 -0.16
CA LEU A 49 -4.42 0.58 -1.59
C LEU A 49 -5.91 0.59 -1.94
N GLN A 50 -6.76 0.01 -1.09
CA GLN A 50 -8.20 0.02 -1.31
C GLN A 50 -8.76 1.44 -1.23
N ASP A 51 -8.35 2.22 -0.25
CA ASP A 51 -8.78 3.61 -0.08
C ASP A 51 -8.39 4.49 -1.28
N VAL A 52 -7.18 4.29 -1.83
CA VAL A 52 -6.73 4.99 -3.05
C VAL A 52 -7.58 4.60 -4.26
N ARG A 53 -7.90 3.31 -4.42
CA ARG A 53 -8.76 2.83 -5.51
C ARG A 53 -10.18 3.38 -5.40
N ASP A 54 -10.73 3.41 -4.19
CA ASP A 54 -12.07 3.95 -3.93
C ASP A 54 -12.09 5.46 -4.22
N LEU A 55 -11.07 6.20 -3.80
CA LEU A 55 -10.93 7.62 -4.11
C LEU A 55 -10.84 7.85 -5.62
N HIS A 56 -10.01 7.09 -6.32
CA HIS A 56 -9.87 7.19 -7.78
C HIS A 56 -11.20 6.89 -8.49
N HIS A 57 -11.95 5.88 -8.04
CA HIS A 57 -13.27 5.57 -8.56
C HIS A 57 -14.27 6.71 -8.33
N LEU A 58 -14.30 7.28 -7.12
CA LEU A 58 -15.17 8.42 -6.80
C LEU A 58 -14.85 9.65 -7.66
N GLN A 59 -13.57 9.93 -7.92
CA GLN A 59 -13.15 11.03 -8.80
C GLN A 59 -13.63 10.83 -10.24
N LEU A 60 -13.55 9.60 -10.77
CA LEU A 60 -14.06 9.28 -12.11
C LEU A 60 -15.58 9.47 -12.20
N LEU A 61 -16.33 9.03 -11.19
CA LEU A 61 -17.78 9.22 -11.12
C LEU A 61 -18.17 10.70 -11.04
N GLN A 62 -17.42 11.51 -10.29
CA GLN A 62 -17.65 12.95 -10.21
C GLN A 62 -17.41 13.62 -11.58
N ARG A 63 -16.34 13.26 -12.27
CA ARG A 63 -16.02 13.82 -13.58
C ARG A 63 -17.09 13.50 -14.62
N ALA A 64 -17.55 12.24 -14.67
CA ALA A 64 -18.63 11.82 -15.55
C ALA A 64 -19.99 12.49 -15.26
N ARG A 65 -20.19 13.06 -14.05
CA ARG A 65 -21.40 13.84 -13.70
C ARG A 65 -21.30 15.30 -14.14
N THR A 66 -20.09 15.84 -14.20
CA THR A 66 -19.83 17.24 -14.55
C THR A 66 -19.66 17.48 -16.05
N ASP A 67 -19.56 16.41 -16.83
CA ASP A 67 -19.55 16.41 -18.31
C ASP A 67 -20.98 16.30 -18.88
#